data_AF-A0A349WI80-F1
#
_entry.id   AF-A0A349WI80-F1
#
_cell.length_a   1.000
_cell.length_b   1.000
_cell.length_c   1.000
_cell.angle_alpha   90.00
_cell.angle_beta   90.00
_cell.angle_gamma   90.00
#
_symmetry.space_group_name_H-M   'P 1'
#
loop_
_entity.id
_entity.type
_entity.pdbx_description
1 polymer ?
#
loop_
_entity_poly.entity_id
_entity_poly.type
_entity_poly.pdbx_seq_one_letter_code
_entity_poly.pdbx_strand_id
1 'polypeptide(L)'
;MNSNTQVQIEKDSSFTDWSRELWFALMFVCIGWTVWPLMIYFLGRALDIDYFVSLTLRVWAEDKVYGPLTDGGFRSLSRLLLLFFPWLFFFFLRLTLNLARKKSLLS
;
A
#
# COMPACT_ATOMS: atom_id res chain seq x y z
N MET A 1 -35.44 29.43 -9.02
CA MET A 1 -34.42 28.44 -8.62
C MET A 1 -33.85 27.83 -9.89
N ASN A 2 -32.61 28.17 -10.26
CA ASN A 2 -32.03 27.83 -11.56
C ASN A 2 -31.44 26.41 -11.54
N SER A 3 -32.13 25.44 -12.15
CA SER A 3 -31.69 24.05 -12.29
C SER A 3 -30.34 23.92 -13.03
N ASN A 4 -29.97 24.92 -13.83
CA ASN A 4 -28.72 24.93 -14.58
C ASN A 4 -27.46 25.09 -13.70
N THR A 5 -27.59 25.68 -12.51
CA THR A 5 -26.46 25.86 -11.59
C THR A 5 -26.12 24.55 -10.86
N GLN A 6 -27.10 23.69 -10.61
CA GLN A 6 -26.89 22.38 -9.99
C GLN A 6 -26.15 21.41 -10.94
N VAL A 7 -26.46 21.47 -12.24
CA VAL A 7 -25.82 20.64 -13.27
C VAL A 7 -24.35 21.01 -13.50
N GLN A 8 -23.96 22.26 -13.26
CA GLN A 8 -22.57 22.69 -13.41
C GLN A 8 -21.70 22.39 -12.19
N ILE A 9 -22.24 22.44 -10.96
CA ILE A 9 -21.49 22.09 -9.73
C ILE A 9 -21.13 20.60 -9.71
N GLU A 10 -21.92 19.73 -10.34
CA GLU A 10 -21.63 18.30 -10.44
C GLU A 10 -20.43 17.99 -11.35
N LYS A 11 -20.19 18.82 -12.39
CA LYS A 11 -19.21 18.54 -13.44
C LYS A 11 -17.77 18.94 -13.08
N ASP A 12 -17.59 19.84 -12.11
CA ASP A 12 -16.27 20.38 -11.71
C ASP A 12 -15.55 19.53 -10.64
N SER A 13 -16.14 18.42 -10.20
CA SER A 13 -15.54 17.50 -9.22
C SER A 13 -14.64 16.41 -9.82
N SER A 14 -14.49 16.37 -11.15
CA SER A 14 -14.02 15.19 -11.91
C SER A 14 -12.50 15.08 -12.14
N PHE A 15 -11.66 15.90 -11.50
CA PHE A 15 -10.21 15.81 -11.70
C PHE A 15 -9.58 14.60 -11.00
N THR A 16 -10.21 14.05 -9.96
CA THR A 16 -9.82 12.81 -9.30
C THR A 16 -11.02 12.31 -8.50
N ASP A 17 -11.51 11.12 -8.83
CA ASP A 17 -12.50 10.42 -7.99
C ASP A 17 -11.83 10.07 -6.65
N TRP A 18 -11.82 11.00 -5.71
CA TRP A 18 -11.20 10.82 -4.39
C TRP A 18 -11.75 9.60 -3.66
N SER A 19 -13.04 9.30 -3.85
CA SER A 19 -13.68 8.08 -3.34
C SER A 19 -13.03 6.82 -3.89
N ARG A 20 -12.70 6.80 -5.18
CA ARG A 20 -12.03 5.66 -5.83
C ARG A 20 -10.60 5.51 -5.33
N GLU A 21 -9.88 6.62 -5.17
CA GLU A 21 -8.51 6.64 -4.67
C GLU A 21 -8.43 6.17 -3.22
N LEU A 22 -9.37 6.62 -2.38
CA LEU A 22 -9.51 6.19 -0.99
C LEU A 22 -9.82 4.68 -0.92
N TRP A 23 -10.69 4.18 -1.80
CA TRP A 23 -11.03 2.75 -1.84
C TRP A 23 -9.83 1.88 -2.22
N PHE A 24 -9.04 2.31 -3.21
CA PHE A 24 -7.77 1.64 -3.53
C PHE A 24 -6.79 1.72 -2.37
N ALA A 25 -6.66 2.90 -1.74
CA ALA A 25 -5.77 3.06 -0.59
C ALA A 25 -6.16 2.08 0.54
N LEU A 26 -7.44 2.02 0.88
CA LEU A 26 -7.96 1.11 1.89
C LEU A 26 -7.69 -0.35 1.54
N MET A 27 -7.99 -0.76 0.30
CA MET A 27 -7.76 -2.13 -0.18
C MET A 27 -6.28 -2.53 -0.04
N PHE A 28 -5.35 -1.69 -0.50
CA PHE A 28 -3.93 -1.99 -0.43
C PHE A 28 -3.36 -1.92 1.00
N VAL A 29 -3.92 -1.06 1.87
CA VAL A 29 -3.61 -1.08 3.29
C VAL A 29 -4.07 -2.39 3.92
N CYS A 30 -5.30 -2.85 3.64
CA CYS A 30 -5.76 -4.15 4.13
C CYS A 30 -4.86 -5.30 3.66
N ILE A 31 -4.47 -5.32 2.38
CA ILE A 31 -3.53 -6.30 1.82
C ILE A 31 -2.16 -6.20 2.50
N GLY A 32 -1.65 -4.98 2.70
CA GLY A 32 -0.38 -4.69 3.37
C GLY A 32 -0.34 -5.14 4.81
N TRP A 33 -1.47 -5.07 5.50
CA TRP A 33 -1.61 -5.48 6.89
C TRP A 33 -1.95 -6.96 7.07
N THR A 34 -2.33 -7.71 6.05
CA THR A 34 -2.78 -9.11 6.20
C THR A 34 -2.02 -10.07 5.29
N VAL A 35 -2.15 -9.92 3.98
CA VAL A 35 -1.62 -10.83 2.97
C VAL A 35 -0.12 -10.65 2.78
N TRP A 36 0.36 -9.41 2.83
CA TRP A 36 1.77 -9.11 2.53
C TRP A 36 2.77 -9.73 3.54
N PRO A 37 2.55 -9.65 4.87
CA PRO A 37 3.42 -10.33 5.82
C PRO A 37 3.42 -11.86 5.66
N LEU A 38 2.30 -12.44 5.26
CA LEU A 38 2.19 -13.87 4.97
C LEU A 38 2.99 -14.24 3.71
N MET A 39 2.87 -13.44 2.65
CA MET A 39 3.64 -13.64 1.42
C MET A 39 5.15 -13.64 1.69
N ILE A 40 5.64 -12.68 2.48
CA ILE A 40 7.07 -12.62 2.85
C ILE A 40 7.49 -13.88 3.60
N TYR A 41 6.72 -14.31 4.59
CA TYR A 41 7.04 -15.49 5.40
C TYR A 41 7.11 -16.77 4.56
N PHE A 42 6.07 -17.05 3.77
CA PHE A 42 6.02 -18.26 2.96
C PHE A 42 7.03 -18.23 1.81
N LEU A 43 7.29 -17.07 1.22
CA LEU A 43 8.34 -16.91 0.22
C LEU A 43 9.72 -17.19 0.84
N GLY A 44 9.98 -16.67 2.04
CA GLY A 44 11.22 -16.92 2.76
C GLY A 44 11.44 -18.40 3.08
N ARG A 45 10.38 -19.13 3.45
CA ARG A 45 10.44 -20.59 3.62
C ARG A 45 10.59 -21.35 2.31
N ALA A 46 9.93 -20.89 1.24
CA ALA A 46 10.05 -21.51 -0.08
C ALA A 46 11.46 -21.35 -0.68
N LEU A 47 12.15 -20.26 -0.34
CA LEU A 47 13.55 -20.01 -0.70
C LEU A 47 14.55 -20.65 0.28
N ASP A 48 14.07 -21.44 1.25
CA ASP A 48 14.87 -22.13 2.26
C ASP A 48 15.81 -21.20 3.04
N ILE A 49 15.36 -19.98 3.34
CA ILE A 49 16.13 -19.02 4.13
C ILE A 49 16.10 -19.48 5.59
N ASP A 50 17.26 -19.85 6.15
CA ASP A 50 17.42 -20.36 7.53
C ASP A 50 16.65 -19.56 8.59
N TYR A 51 16.62 -18.23 8.43
CA TYR A 51 15.87 -17.33 9.31
C TYR A 51 14.37 -17.67 9.34
N PHE A 52 13.73 -17.89 8.20
CA PHE A 52 12.30 -18.20 8.11
C PHE A 52 12.01 -19.69 8.33
N VAL A 53 12.97 -20.57 8.05
CA VAL A 53 12.83 -22.01 8.29
C VAL A 53 12.85 -22.31 9.80
N SER A 54 13.67 -21.62 10.59
CA SER A 54 13.73 -21.78 12.05
C SER A 54 12.65 -21.01 12.82
N LEU A 55 12.01 -20.00 12.20
CA LEU A 55 11.00 -19.16 12.83
C LEU A 55 9.59 -19.74 12.65
N THR A 56 8.73 -19.59 13.67
CA THR A 56 7.31 -19.92 13.54
C THR A 56 6.51 -18.75 12.98
N LEU A 57 5.42 -19.04 12.27
CA LEU A 57 4.52 -18.02 11.73
C LEU A 57 3.97 -17.09 12.83
N ARG A 58 3.68 -17.64 14.01
CA ARG A 58 3.21 -16.86 15.16
C ARG A 58 4.25 -15.83 15.57
N VAL A 59 5.50 -16.25 15.78
CA VAL A 59 6.57 -15.34 16.21
C VAL A 59 6.88 -14.30 15.12
N TRP A 60 6.83 -14.69 13.84
CA TRP A 60 6.93 -13.73 12.75
C TRP A 60 5.86 -12.63 12.83
N ALA A 61 4.59 -13.03 12.93
CA ALA A 61 3.48 -12.08 13.00
C ALA A 61 3.54 -11.24 14.27
N GLU A 62 3.57 -11.86 15.44
CA GLU A 62 3.41 -11.19 16.73
C GLU A 62 4.66 -10.39 17.15
N ASP A 63 5.88 -10.86 16.88
CA ASP A 63 7.10 -10.21 17.38
C ASP A 63 7.78 -9.34 16.30
N LYS A 64 7.76 -9.77 15.03
CA LYS A 64 8.49 -9.07 13.95
C LYS A 64 7.64 -8.06 13.21
N VAL A 65 6.43 -8.44 12.82
CA VAL A 65 5.54 -7.64 11.97
C VAL A 65 4.67 -6.70 12.80
N TYR A 66 3.85 -7.25 13.70
CA TYR A 66 2.90 -6.51 14.54
C TYR A 66 3.41 -6.25 15.96
N GLY A 67 4.66 -6.65 16.24
CA GLY A 67 5.28 -6.44 17.54
C GLY A 67 5.18 -4.99 17.99
N PRO A 68 5.22 -4.74 19.31
CA PRO A 68 4.78 -3.49 19.92
C PRO A 68 5.31 -2.29 19.14
N LEU A 69 4.38 -1.60 18.48
CA LEU A 69 4.65 -0.32 17.81
C LEU A 69 5.11 0.74 18.84
N THR A 70 4.89 0.44 20.13
CA THR A 70 5.17 1.24 21.31
C THR A 70 6.63 1.29 21.71
N ASP A 71 7.49 0.41 21.17
CA ASP A 71 8.93 0.41 21.51
C ASP A 71 9.64 1.71 21.08
N GLY A 72 9.00 2.51 20.21
CA GLY A 72 9.52 3.81 19.78
C GLY A 72 10.77 3.70 18.89
N GLY A 73 11.01 4.72 18.06
CA GLY A 73 12.23 4.85 17.25
C GLY A 73 12.17 4.25 15.83
N PHE A 74 13.34 4.18 15.16
CA PHE A 74 13.50 3.77 13.76
C PHE A 74 12.98 2.36 13.45
N ARG A 75 12.95 1.48 14.45
CA ARG A 75 12.49 0.08 14.29
C ARG A 75 10.98 -0.03 14.11
N SER A 76 10.21 0.91 14.68
CA SER A 76 8.77 1.00 14.48
C SER A 76 8.45 1.55 13.09
N LEU A 77 9.23 2.54 12.63
CA LEU A 77 9.08 3.11 11.28
C LEU A 77 9.36 2.07 10.18
N SER A 78 10.38 1.23 10.33
CA SER A 78 10.68 0.19 9.33
C SER A 78 9.56 -0.85 9.22
N ARG A 79 8.95 -1.25 10.34
CA ARG A 79 7.76 -2.13 10.36
C ARG A 79 6.57 -1.46 9.65
N LEU A 80 6.32 -0.19 9.95
CA LEU A 80 5.25 0.58 9.32
C LEU A 80 5.46 0.68 7.81
N LEU A 81 6.69 1.01 7.36
CA LEU A 81 7.03 1.07 5.95
C LEU A 81 6.87 -0.30 5.26
N LEU A 82 7.22 -1.39 5.95
CA LEU A 82 7.03 -2.74 5.43
C LEU A 82 5.54 -3.09 5.26
N LEU A 83 4.68 -2.70 6.20
CA LEU A 83 3.22 -2.90 6.14
C LEU A 83 2.58 -2.04 5.04
N PHE A 84 3.02 -0.79 4.88
CA PHE A 84 2.54 0.10 3.81
C PHE A 84 3.19 -0.17 2.44
N PHE A 85 4.14 -1.11 2.36
CA PHE A 85 4.88 -1.37 1.14
C PHE A 85 4.00 -1.66 -0.08
N PRO A 86 2.96 -2.51 -0.02
CA PRO A 86 2.12 -2.78 -1.20
C PRO A 86 1.40 -1.54 -1.70
N TRP A 87 0.97 -0.68 -0.78
CA TRP A 87 0.34 0.60 -1.11
C TRP A 87 1.34 1.56 -1.75
N LEU A 88 2.52 1.73 -1.14
CA LEU A 88 3.60 2.58 -1.67
C LEU A 88 4.08 2.12 -3.04
N PHE A 89 4.24 0.80 -3.22
CA PHE A 89 4.65 0.20 -4.48
C PHE A 89 3.63 0.48 -5.59
N PHE A 90 2.35 0.31 -5.31
CA PHE A 90 1.30 0.59 -6.27
C PHE A 90 1.21 2.09 -6.61
N PHE A 91 1.37 2.95 -5.61
CA PHE A 91 1.45 4.40 -5.82
C PHE A 91 2.64 4.78 -6.71
N PHE A 92 3.80 4.18 -6.47
CA PHE A 92 5.01 4.38 -7.28
C PHE A 92 4.85 3.87 -8.72
N LEU A 93 4.21 2.71 -8.91
CA LEU A 93 3.88 2.19 -10.24
C LEU A 93 3.00 3.17 -11.01
N ARG A 94 1.94 3.71 -10.39
CA ARG A 94 1.07 4.73 -11.00
C ARG A 94 1.84 5.99 -11.38
N LEU A 95 2.70 6.49 -10.49
CA LEU A 95 3.55 7.65 -10.76
C LEU A 95 4.46 7.38 -11.96
N THR A 96 5.14 6.23 -11.98
CA THR A 96 6.05 5.85 -13.07
C THR A 96 5.31 5.71 -14.39
N LEU A 97 4.12 5.09 -14.39
CA LEU A 97 3.31 4.92 -15.60
C LEU A 97 2.82 6.26 -16.15
N ASN A 98 2.42 7.18 -15.27
CA ASN A 98 1.99 8.52 -15.66
C ASN A 98 3.15 9.35 -16.21
N LEU A 99 4.34 9.24 -15.61
CA LEU A 99 5.55 9.87 -16.12
C LEU A 99 5.94 9.30 -17.49
N ALA A 100 5.87 7.97 -17.66
CA ALA A 100 6.14 7.31 -18.93
C ALA A 100 5.16 7.74 -20.03
N ARG A 101 3.86 7.82 -19.71
CA ARG A 101 2.82 8.30 -20.64
C ARG A 101 3.03 9.76 -21.04
N LYS A 102 3.42 10.62 -20.10
CA LYS A 102 3.76 12.02 -20.42
C LYS A 102 4.95 12.10 -21.37
N LYS A 103 5.96 11.26 -21.15
CA LYS A 103 7.14 11.19 -22.02
C LYS A 103 6.80 10.72 -23.44
N SER A 104 5.88 9.75 -23.59
CA SER A 104 5.47 9.23 -24.90
C SER A 104 4.61 10.19 -25.72
N LEU A 105 3.95 11.17 -25.11
CA LEU A 105 3.15 12.19 -25.80
C LEU A 105 3.97 13.40 -26.26
N LEU A 106 5.19 13.55 -25.75
CA LEU A 106 6.12 14.63 -26.10
C LEU A 106 7.18 14.22 -27.14
N SER A 107 7.22 12.93 -27.51
CA SER A 107 8.09 12.36 -28.54
C SER A 107 7.31 12.12 -29.83
#